data_AF-A0A930ESA1-F1
#
_entry.id   AF-A0A930ESA1-F1
#
_cell.length_a   1.000
_cell.length_b   1.000
_cell.length_c   1.000
_cell.angle_alpha   90.00
_cell.angle_beta   90.00
_cell.angle_gamma   90.00
#
_symmetry.space_group_name_H-M   'P 1'
#
loop_
_entity.id
_entity.type
_entity.pdbx_description
1 polymer ?
#
loop_
_entity_poly.entity_id
_entity_poly.type
_entity_poly.pdbx_seq_one_letter_code
_entity_poly.pdbx_strand_id
1 'polypeptide(L)'
;MYILVQKKELQNKFVIASIVLAMLWSINAAKDEYRFATGSKEGVYIKELGGNSRVLGNDLLNTRIFLQNDQFFATYSSGQEVLSNIFQPSGTDYIIHVLGDKKREDYLNSFKNGNFKYTATIREDYTSWELWVLRANWFFYRELYRNWHPIYANRYEMYWERNENDTDNVILDGYTVNIVDINETTKKLIVSCNRNISGIADVFVDYATNKKNNLFSKLIFRCDVKISNTDANLTAEEKEKESNYLRGTSAEYIPIRVSNGYGEVTITSNPSNNTYLTINDAKCDGIYTVGYQYLSIESVDQETNTFILKSTLNSRDAINDISFVKYGDIEYTVENIESNGDEIRIVVDKKIIELQNQPNILKVK
;
A
#
# COMPACT_ATOMS: atom_id res chain seq x y z
N MET A 1 -74.24 1.41 -4.91
CA MET A 1 -74.01 1.93 -3.54
C MET A 1 -73.14 0.98 -2.71
N TYR A 2 -73.44 -0.33 -2.66
CA TYR A 2 -72.68 -1.34 -1.89
C TYR A 2 -71.17 -1.46 -2.25
N ILE A 3 -70.81 -1.43 -3.54
CA ILE A 3 -69.41 -1.51 -4.03
C ILE A 3 -68.59 -0.27 -3.60
N LEU A 4 -69.19 0.92 -3.56
CA LEU A 4 -68.53 2.15 -3.12
C LEU A 4 -68.27 2.16 -1.61
N VAL A 5 -69.18 1.59 -0.81
CA VAL A 5 -69.03 1.45 0.65
C VAL A 5 -67.90 0.46 0.99
N GLN A 6 -67.84 -0.69 0.32
CA GLN A 6 -66.75 -1.66 0.50
C GLN A 6 -65.37 -1.10 0.11
N LYS A 7 -65.30 -0.30 -0.96
CA LYS A 7 -64.04 0.35 -1.38
C LYS A 7 -63.55 1.38 -0.34
N LYS A 8 -64.48 2.11 0.30
CA LYS A 8 -64.17 3.10 1.35
C LYS A 8 -63.74 2.43 2.66
N GLU A 9 -64.38 1.31 3.05
CA GLU A 9 -63.94 0.51 4.20
C GLU A 9 -62.56 -0.10 3.99
N LEU A 10 -62.28 -0.63 2.80
CA LEU A 10 -60.98 -1.19 2.46
C LEU A 10 -59.90 -0.10 2.47
N GLN A 11 -60.18 1.08 1.91
CA GLN A 11 -59.28 2.23 1.97
C GLN A 11 -59.00 2.66 3.42
N ASN A 12 -60.03 2.74 4.27
CA ASN A 12 -59.84 3.06 5.68
C ASN A 12 -58.99 2.02 6.42
N LYS A 13 -59.19 0.72 6.14
CA LYS A 13 -58.34 -0.36 6.70
C LYS A 13 -56.88 -0.22 6.27
N PHE A 14 -56.63 0.10 5.00
CA PHE A 14 -55.27 0.37 4.51
C PHE A 14 -54.65 1.60 5.17
N VAL A 15 -55.39 2.71 5.28
CA VAL A 15 -54.90 3.93 5.94
C VAL A 15 -54.56 3.65 7.40
N ILE A 16 -55.42 2.94 8.14
CA ILE A 16 -55.17 2.56 9.53
C ILE A 16 -53.94 1.65 9.63
N ALA A 17 -53.83 0.63 8.76
CA ALA A 17 -52.68 -0.27 8.75
C ALA A 17 -51.36 0.47 8.45
N SER A 18 -51.37 1.41 7.50
CA SER A 18 -50.21 2.26 7.18
C SER A 18 -49.82 3.16 8.35
N ILE A 19 -50.80 3.75 9.05
CA ILE A 19 -50.56 4.58 10.25
C ILE A 19 -49.95 3.73 11.37
N VAL A 20 -50.47 2.53 11.61
CA VAL A 20 -49.93 1.61 12.62
C VAL A 20 -48.49 1.20 12.28
N LEU A 21 -48.21 0.86 11.01
CA LEU A 21 -46.85 0.52 10.56
C LEU A 21 -45.88 1.70 10.70
N ALA A 22 -46.31 2.92 10.34
CA ALA A 22 -45.50 4.12 10.50
C ALA A 22 -45.19 4.44 11.97
N MET A 23 -46.18 4.26 12.86
CA MET A 23 -45.98 4.41 14.30
C MET A 23 -45.02 3.34 14.86
N LEU A 24 -45.19 2.07 14.49
CA LEU A 24 -44.29 1.00 14.91
C LEU A 24 -42.85 1.26 14.44
N TRP A 25 -42.67 1.72 13.21
CA TRP A 25 -41.36 2.10 12.69
C TRP A 25 -40.75 3.28 13.45
N SER A 26 -41.55 4.31 13.75
CA SER A 26 -41.12 5.49 14.52
C SER A 26 -40.73 5.13 15.96
N ILE A 27 -41.49 4.25 16.62
CA ILE A 27 -41.17 3.76 17.96
C ILE A 27 -39.88 2.94 17.93
N ASN A 28 -39.70 2.09 16.92
CA ASN A 28 -38.48 1.30 16.80
C ASN A 28 -37.26 2.20 16.54
N ALA A 29 -37.37 3.18 15.65
CA ALA A 29 -36.33 4.17 15.39
C ALA A 29 -36.00 4.99 16.65
N ALA A 30 -37.02 5.44 17.40
CA ALA A 30 -36.81 6.17 18.66
C ALA A 30 -36.15 5.29 19.74
N LYS A 31 -36.50 4.00 19.80
CA LYS A 31 -35.86 3.04 20.71
C LYS A 31 -34.40 2.80 20.32
N ASP A 32 -34.10 2.66 19.04
CA ASP A 32 -32.74 2.49 18.55
C ASP A 32 -31.90 3.75 18.81
N GLU A 33 -32.46 4.93 18.59
CA GLU A 33 -31.82 6.23 18.93
C GLU A 33 -31.60 6.36 20.43
N TYR A 34 -32.59 6.00 21.27
CA TYR A 34 -32.43 6.01 22.72
C TYR A 34 -31.31 5.07 23.17
N ARG A 35 -31.24 3.86 22.61
CA ARG A 35 -30.14 2.90 22.89
C ARG A 35 -28.79 3.43 22.43
N PHE A 36 -28.74 4.09 21.29
CA PHE A 36 -27.51 4.73 20.79
C PHE A 36 -27.09 5.92 21.66
N ALA A 37 -28.03 6.72 22.15
CA ALA A 37 -27.78 7.89 22.98
C ALA A 37 -27.37 7.53 24.42
N THR A 38 -27.96 6.48 25.00
CA THR A 38 -27.79 6.10 26.41
C THR A 38 -26.88 4.90 26.64
N GLY A 39 -26.57 4.13 25.60
CA GLY A 39 -25.65 3.00 25.69
C GLY A 39 -24.22 3.45 25.98
N SER A 40 -23.47 2.63 26.73
CA SER A 40 -22.02 2.84 26.88
C SER A 40 -21.36 2.77 25.49
N LYS A 41 -20.67 3.85 25.12
CA LYS A 41 -19.95 3.90 23.85
C LYS A 41 -18.51 3.46 24.09
N GLU A 42 -18.16 2.31 23.54
CA GLU A 42 -16.78 1.81 23.55
C GLU A 42 -15.93 2.55 22.51
N GLY A 43 -14.63 2.64 22.79
CA GLY A 43 -13.65 3.31 21.93
C GLY A 43 -13.42 4.77 22.29
N VAL A 44 -12.73 5.47 21.40
CA VAL A 44 -12.35 6.87 21.60
C VAL A 44 -13.26 7.78 20.78
N TYR A 45 -13.82 8.80 21.42
CA TYR A 45 -14.66 9.78 20.74
C TYR A 45 -13.82 10.72 19.89
N ILE A 46 -14.14 10.81 18.59
CA ILE A 46 -13.51 11.72 17.64
C ILE A 46 -14.59 12.67 17.14
N LYS A 47 -14.46 13.95 17.49
CA LYS A 47 -15.45 14.99 17.22
C LYS A 47 -15.68 15.18 15.71
N GLU A 48 -14.60 15.20 14.93
CA GLU A 48 -14.63 15.41 13.47
C GLU A 48 -15.36 14.28 12.73
N LEU A 49 -15.35 13.06 13.28
CA LEU A 49 -16.10 11.92 12.75
C LEU A 49 -17.51 11.79 13.35
N GLY A 50 -17.87 12.64 14.34
CA GLY A 50 -19.17 12.62 15.00
C GLY A 50 -19.44 11.37 15.85
N GLY A 51 -18.43 10.57 16.19
CA GLY A 51 -18.63 9.23 16.77
C GLY A 51 -17.43 8.65 17.52
N ASN A 52 -17.58 7.42 18.01
CA ASN A 52 -16.50 6.70 18.70
C ASN A 52 -15.85 5.70 17.76
N SER A 53 -14.51 5.68 17.72
CA SER A 53 -13.72 4.69 16.99
C SER A 53 -13.17 3.65 17.97
N ARG A 54 -13.52 2.38 17.77
CA ARG A 54 -13.13 1.28 18.67
C ARG A 54 -11.71 0.79 18.45
N VAL A 55 -11.23 0.81 17.20
CA VAL A 55 -9.98 0.14 16.82
C VAL A 55 -8.87 1.14 16.49
N LEU A 56 -9.17 2.13 15.65
CA LEU A 56 -8.19 3.08 15.08
C LEU A 56 -8.26 4.48 15.72
N GLY A 57 -9.03 4.64 16.80
CA GLY A 57 -9.26 5.96 17.41
C GLY A 57 -7.98 6.62 17.89
N ASN A 58 -7.14 5.87 18.62
CA ASN A 58 -5.85 6.36 19.09
C ASN A 58 -4.85 6.57 17.95
N ASP A 59 -4.85 5.70 16.93
CA ASP A 59 -4.00 5.86 15.74
C ASP A 59 -4.25 7.23 15.08
N LEU A 60 -5.52 7.59 14.86
CA LEU A 60 -5.91 8.87 14.27
C LEU A 60 -5.50 10.08 15.15
N LEU A 61 -5.68 9.97 16.47
CA LEU A 61 -5.31 11.05 17.39
C LEU A 61 -3.79 11.25 17.50
N ASN A 62 -3.03 10.16 17.60
CA ASN A 62 -1.57 10.20 17.66
C ASN A 62 -0.99 10.71 16.33
N THR A 63 -1.53 10.25 15.20
CA THR A 63 -1.14 10.72 13.87
C THR A 63 -1.44 12.22 13.72
N ARG A 64 -2.56 12.72 14.26
CA ARG A 64 -2.86 14.16 14.28
C ARG A 64 -1.85 14.96 15.11
N ILE A 65 -1.37 14.43 16.24
CA ILE A 65 -0.31 15.08 17.03
C ILE A 65 0.99 15.16 16.22
N PHE A 66 1.34 14.09 15.53
CA PHE A 66 2.51 14.04 14.64
C PHE A 66 2.39 15.02 13.47
N LEU A 67 1.27 15.01 12.74
CA LEU A 67 1.03 15.88 11.59
C LEU A 67 0.85 17.35 11.97
N GLN A 68 0.39 17.63 13.18
CA GLN A 68 0.03 18.97 13.64
C GLN A 68 -0.98 19.63 12.68
N ASN A 69 -0.54 20.64 11.91
CA ASN A 69 -1.32 21.31 10.87
C ASN A 69 -0.70 21.17 9.48
N ASP A 70 0.32 20.32 9.33
CA ASP A 70 1.00 20.12 8.06
C ASP A 70 0.09 19.40 7.05
N GLN A 71 0.16 19.83 5.80
CA GLN A 71 -0.58 19.22 4.70
C GLN A 71 0.11 17.93 4.25
N PHE A 72 -0.68 16.94 3.84
CA PHE A 72 -0.17 15.70 3.28
C PHE A 72 -0.93 15.22 2.05
N PHE A 73 -0.27 14.38 1.25
CA PHE A 73 -0.85 13.73 0.08
C PHE A 73 -1.03 12.24 0.38
N ALA A 74 -2.24 11.71 0.38
CA ALA A 74 -2.46 10.28 0.60
C ALA A 74 -2.74 9.53 -0.70
N THR A 75 -2.24 8.30 -0.82
CA THR A 75 -2.68 7.37 -1.88
C THR A 75 -4.10 6.87 -1.64
N TYR A 76 -4.56 6.90 -0.38
CA TYR A 76 -5.90 6.54 0.04
C TYR A 76 -6.42 7.51 1.09
N SER A 77 -7.48 8.27 0.75
CA SER A 77 -8.18 9.11 1.73
C SER A 77 -8.81 8.25 2.83
N SER A 78 -8.40 8.49 4.08
CA SER A 78 -8.82 7.79 5.29
C SER A 78 -9.55 8.74 6.27
N GLY A 79 -9.66 8.32 7.54
CA GLY A 79 -10.19 9.20 8.58
C GLY A 79 -9.26 10.38 8.84
N GLN A 80 -7.96 10.27 8.55
CA GLN A 80 -6.97 11.29 8.90
C GLN A 80 -7.22 12.61 8.17
N GLU A 81 -7.66 12.56 6.92
CA GLU A 81 -8.03 13.71 6.10
C GLU A 81 -9.19 14.48 6.72
N VAL A 82 -10.16 13.77 7.29
CA VAL A 82 -11.30 14.37 8.00
C VAL A 82 -10.84 15.09 9.26
N LEU A 83 -9.94 14.48 10.05
CA LEU A 83 -9.38 15.11 11.25
C LEU A 83 -8.50 16.33 10.92
N SER A 84 -7.85 16.31 9.77
CA SER A 84 -6.94 17.36 9.31
C SER A 84 -7.66 18.42 8.46
N ASN A 85 -8.94 18.20 8.14
CA ASN A 85 -9.75 19.02 7.24
C ASN A 85 -9.03 19.32 5.91
N ILE A 86 -8.48 18.27 5.29
CA ILE A 86 -7.82 18.34 3.99
C ILE A 86 -8.53 17.46 2.97
N PHE A 87 -8.29 17.74 1.69
CA PHE A 87 -8.76 16.94 0.57
C PHE A 87 -7.58 16.46 -0.25
N GLN A 88 -7.76 15.34 -0.94
CA GLN A 88 -6.71 14.77 -1.78
C GLN A 88 -6.27 15.79 -2.86
N PRO A 89 -4.99 16.26 -2.89
CA PRO A 89 -4.58 17.39 -3.72
C PRO A 89 -4.76 17.19 -5.24
N SER A 90 -4.76 15.95 -5.73
CA SER A 90 -5.00 15.61 -7.13
C SER A 90 -6.48 15.63 -7.54
N GLY A 91 -7.40 15.74 -6.57
CA GLY A 91 -8.84 15.58 -6.77
C GLY A 91 -9.30 14.13 -6.96
N THR A 92 -8.42 13.13 -6.70
CA THR A 92 -8.76 11.70 -6.73
C THR A 92 -8.40 11.05 -5.40
N ASP A 93 -9.41 10.64 -4.62
CA ASP A 93 -9.25 10.14 -3.25
C ASP A 93 -8.47 8.83 -3.13
N TYR A 94 -8.53 7.99 -4.16
CA TYR A 94 -7.91 6.66 -4.15
C TYR A 94 -7.09 6.45 -5.41
N ILE A 95 -5.81 6.10 -5.27
CA ILE A 95 -4.91 5.92 -6.41
C ILE A 95 -5.43 4.88 -7.42
N ILE A 96 -6.19 3.88 -6.96
CA ILE A 96 -6.82 2.88 -7.83
C ILE A 96 -7.90 3.44 -8.76
N HIS A 97 -8.40 4.65 -8.49
CA HIS A 97 -9.35 5.36 -9.35
C HIS A 97 -8.65 6.27 -10.38
N VAL A 98 -7.32 6.30 -10.39
CA VAL A 98 -6.52 7.07 -11.35
C VAL A 98 -6.40 6.27 -12.66
N LEU A 99 -7.47 6.32 -13.46
CA LEU A 99 -7.61 5.50 -14.67
C LEU A 99 -7.20 6.25 -15.94
N GLY A 100 -6.32 5.62 -16.73
CA GLY A 100 -5.85 6.13 -18.02
C GLY A 100 -4.63 7.05 -17.92
N ASP A 101 -3.89 7.17 -19.02
CA ASP A 101 -2.56 7.81 -19.03
C ASP A 101 -2.61 9.28 -18.59
N LYS A 102 -3.57 10.04 -19.13
CA LYS A 102 -3.75 11.44 -18.76
C LYS A 102 -4.00 11.62 -17.26
N LYS A 103 -4.85 10.78 -16.65
CA LYS A 103 -5.15 10.89 -15.22
C LYS A 103 -3.96 10.50 -14.37
N ARG A 104 -3.18 9.48 -14.78
CA ARG A 104 -1.93 9.10 -14.11
C ARG A 104 -0.89 10.21 -14.17
N GLU A 105 -0.76 10.87 -15.32
CA GLU A 105 0.11 12.03 -15.50
C GLU A 105 -0.35 13.21 -14.63
N ASP A 106 -1.63 13.58 -14.67
CA ASP A 106 -2.20 14.66 -13.84
C ASP A 106 -2.00 14.39 -12.33
N TYR A 107 -2.22 13.14 -11.89
CA TYR A 107 -2.02 12.71 -10.50
C TYR A 107 -0.54 12.84 -10.09
N LEU A 108 0.37 12.32 -10.90
CA LEU A 108 1.80 12.38 -10.64
C LEU A 108 2.32 13.82 -10.66
N ASN A 109 1.83 14.66 -11.56
CA ASN A 109 2.16 16.09 -11.59
C ASN A 109 1.69 16.82 -10.33
N SER A 110 0.50 16.47 -9.82
CA SER A 110 -0.01 17.00 -8.55
C SER A 110 0.85 16.57 -7.35
N PHE A 111 1.33 15.32 -7.36
CA PHE A 111 2.23 14.81 -6.33
C PHE A 111 3.62 15.48 -6.37
N LYS A 112 4.20 15.64 -7.57
CA LYS A 112 5.52 16.25 -7.76
C LYS A 112 5.55 17.72 -7.37
N ASN A 113 4.55 18.48 -7.85
CA ASN A 113 4.54 19.93 -7.75
C ASN A 113 3.69 20.45 -6.58
N GLY A 114 3.01 19.56 -5.86
CA GLY A 114 2.15 19.93 -4.74
C GLY A 114 2.94 20.42 -3.53
N ASN A 115 2.40 21.44 -2.87
CA ASN A 115 2.96 22.00 -1.64
C ASN A 115 2.37 21.28 -0.42
N PHE A 116 2.92 20.11 -0.11
CA PHE A 116 2.61 19.34 1.09
C PHE A 116 3.91 18.82 1.68
N LYS A 117 3.95 18.71 3.01
CA LYS A 117 5.15 18.31 3.73
C LYS A 117 5.31 16.79 3.75
N TYR A 118 4.20 16.08 3.89
CA TYR A 118 4.18 14.64 4.02
C TYR A 118 3.38 13.96 2.92
N THR A 119 3.65 12.69 2.69
CA THR A 119 2.77 11.82 1.93
C THR A 119 2.44 10.59 2.75
N ALA A 120 1.27 9.99 2.53
CA ALA A 120 0.80 8.82 3.24
C ALA A 120 0.50 7.67 2.27
N THR A 121 0.92 6.46 2.63
CA THR A 121 0.55 5.21 1.96
C THR A 121 -0.02 4.23 2.97
N ILE A 122 -0.84 3.28 2.52
CA ILE A 122 -1.20 2.13 3.37
C ILE A 122 0.06 1.29 3.58
N ARG A 123 0.20 0.70 4.77
CA ARG A 123 1.32 -0.20 5.08
C ARG A 123 1.12 -1.55 4.40
N GLU A 124 2.20 -2.07 3.81
CA GLU A 124 2.20 -3.38 3.16
C GLU A 124 1.81 -4.51 4.14
N ASP A 125 2.20 -4.39 5.41
CA ASP A 125 1.93 -5.37 6.46
C ASP A 125 0.57 -5.20 7.16
N TYR A 126 -0.23 -4.21 6.74
CA TYR A 126 -1.61 -4.01 7.19
C TYR A 126 -2.60 -4.75 6.30
N THR A 127 -2.38 -4.74 4.98
CA THR A 127 -3.23 -5.46 4.03
C THR A 127 -2.45 -5.95 2.82
N SER A 128 -2.65 -7.22 2.47
CA SER A 128 -2.01 -7.82 1.29
C SER A 128 -2.44 -7.18 -0.03
N TRP A 129 -3.51 -6.40 -0.06
CA TRP A 129 -3.92 -5.61 -1.23
C TRP A 129 -2.88 -4.56 -1.62
N GLU A 130 -2.09 -4.07 -0.67
CA GLU A 130 -1.07 -3.05 -0.94
C GLU A 130 0.03 -3.57 -1.88
N LEU A 131 0.32 -4.87 -1.85
CA LEU A 131 1.22 -5.52 -2.81
C LEU A 131 0.73 -5.37 -4.25
N TRP A 132 -0.58 -5.52 -4.46
CA TRP A 132 -1.19 -5.31 -5.78
C TRP A 132 -1.21 -3.82 -6.14
N VAL A 133 -1.58 -2.93 -5.19
CA VAL A 133 -1.64 -1.47 -5.40
C VAL A 133 -0.28 -0.93 -5.84
N LEU A 134 0.81 -1.37 -5.19
CA LEU A 134 2.18 -1.00 -5.54
C LEU A 134 2.50 -1.35 -7.00
N ARG A 135 2.18 -2.57 -7.43
CA ARG A 135 2.44 -3.05 -8.80
C ARG A 135 1.57 -2.36 -9.83
N ALA A 136 0.28 -2.20 -9.54
CA ALA A 136 -0.69 -1.57 -10.43
C ALA A 136 -0.42 -0.08 -10.64
N ASN A 137 0.19 0.58 -9.65
CA ASN A 137 0.43 2.02 -9.64
C ASN A 137 1.91 2.35 -9.53
N TRP A 138 2.78 1.50 -10.11
CA TRP A 138 4.23 1.68 -10.03
C TRP A 138 4.72 3.04 -10.54
N PHE A 139 3.99 3.66 -11.46
CA PHE A 139 4.25 5.03 -11.93
C PHE A 139 4.34 6.07 -10.79
N PHE A 140 3.59 5.86 -9.69
CA PHE A 140 3.63 6.67 -8.48
C PHE A 140 4.69 6.18 -7.51
N TYR A 141 4.71 4.87 -7.21
CA TYR A 141 5.64 4.33 -6.19
C TYR A 141 7.11 4.48 -6.60
N ARG A 142 7.44 4.46 -7.89
CA ARG A 142 8.80 4.78 -8.35
C ARG A 142 9.24 6.20 -7.99
N GLU A 143 8.32 7.15 -8.01
CA GLU A 143 8.59 8.55 -7.62
C GLU A 143 8.69 8.67 -6.09
N LEU A 144 7.75 8.03 -5.38
CA LEU A 144 7.77 7.96 -3.92
C LEU A 144 9.09 7.36 -3.42
N TYR A 145 9.46 6.18 -3.91
CA TYR A 145 10.60 5.42 -3.39
C TYR A 145 11.95 6.03 -3.75
N ARG A 146 12.02 6.80 -4.85
CA ARG A 146 13.22 7.53 -5.22
C ARG A 146 13.44 8.76 -4.33
N ASN A 147 12.37 9.50 -4.08
CA ASN A 147 12.47 10.89 -3.58
C ASN A 147 11.95 11.09 -2.16
N TRP A 148 11.48 10.03 -1.49
CA TRP A 148 10.91 10.11 -0.14
C TRP A 148 11.43 8.99 0.75
N HIS A 149 11.33 9.19 2.07
CA HIS A 149 11.61 8.18 3.07
C HIS A 149 10.60 8.21 4.24
N PRO A 150 10.32 7.05 4.87
CA PRO A 150 9.43 6.97 6.01
C PRO A 150 9.97 7.69 7.25
N ILE A 151 9.07 8.32 7.99
CA ILE A 151 9.40 8.98 9.27
C ILE A 151 8.41 8.69 10.40
N TYR A 152 7.22 8.23 10.07
CA TYR A 152 6.19 7.89 11.03
C TYR A 152 5.28 6.82 10.45
N ALA A 153 4.77 5.93 11.29
CA ALA A 153 3.76 4.98 10.92
C ALA A 153 2.73 4.84 12.04
N ASN A 154 1.45 4.76 11.69
CA ASN A 154 0.45 4.24 12.62
C ASN A 154 0.18 2.76 12.29
N ARG A 155 -0.90 2.17 12.82
CA ARG A 155 -1.24 0.77 12.54
C ARG A 155 -1.47 0.45 11.06
N TYR A 156 -1.92 1.40 10.24
CA TYR A 156 -2.37 1.14 8.86
C TYR A 156 -1.74 2.04 7.79
N GLU A 157 -1.22 3.20 8.15
CA GLU A 157 -0.54 4.15 7.26
C GLU A 157 0.95 4.29 7.60
N MET A 158 1.72 4.53 6.56
CA MET A 158 3.10 4.99 6.58
C MET A 158 3.14 6.43 6.07
N TYR A 159 3.79 7.31 6.83
CA TYR A 159 4.01 8.71 6.50
C TYR A 159 5.47 8.94 6.10
N TRP A 160 5.64 9.64 5.00
CA TRP A 160 6.93 9.86 4.35
C TRP A 160 7.22 11.34 4.23
N GLU A 161 8.48 11.71 4.29
CA GLU A 161 9.00 13.04 3.96
C GLU A 161 9.96 12.99 2.78
N ARG A 162 10.19 14.13 2.13
CA ARG A 162 11.09 14.20 0.97
C ARG A 162 12.53 13.97 1.41
N ASN A 163 13.28 13.26 0.59
CA ASN A 163 14.73 13.12 0.78
C ASN A 163 15.41 14.48 0.60
N GLU A 164 16.55 14.65 1.26
CA GLU A 164 17.45 15.76 0.95
C GLU A 164 18.16 15.53 -0.39
N ASN A 165 18.50 14.28 -0.72
CA ASN A 165 19.06 13.90 -2.02
C ASN A 165 18.29 12.75 -2.67
N ASP A 166 18.07 12.85 -3.99
CA ASP A 166 17.32 11.87 -4.81
C ASP A 166 17.98 10.48 -4.92
N THR A 167 19.18 10.29 -4.34
CA THR A 167 19.96 9.05 -4.39
C THR A 167 20.13 8.38 -3.03
N ASP A 168 19.59 8.94 -1.95
CA ASP A 168 19.84 8.45 -0.58
C ASP A 168 19.41 6.99 -0.36
N ASN A 169 18.38 6.55 -1.09
CA ASN A 169 17.81 5.21 -0.98
C ASN A 169 17.75 4.49 -2.34
N VAL A 170 18.71 4.77 -3.23
CA VAL A 170 18.74 4.23 -4.60
C VAL A 170 20.11 3.66 -4.93
N ILE A 171 20.14 2.39 -5.35
CA ILE A 171 21.33 1.77 -5.93
C ILE A 171 21.25 1.90 -7.45
N LEU A 172 22.29 2.45 -8.07
CA LEU A 172 22.35 2.77 -9.50
C LEU A 172 23.30 1.88 -10.31
N ASP A 173 24.01 0.95 -9.64
CA ASP A 173 24.96 0.04 -10.28
C ASP A 173 24.99 -1.34 -9.63
N GLY A 174 25.75 -2.26 -10.24
CA GLY A 174 25.98 -3.58 -9.67
C GLY A 174 24.81 -4.55 -9.83
N TYR A 175 23.92 -4.30 -10.79
CA TYR A 175 22.81 -5.20 -11.13
C TYR A 175 22.74 -5.47 -12.63
N THR A 176 22.10 -6.59 -13.00
CA THR A 176 21.83 -6.98 -14.39
C THR A 176 20.42 -7.51 -14.52
N VAL A 177 19.80 -7.30 -15.69
CA VAL A 177 18.51 -7.91 -16.06
C VAL A 177 18.74 -8.94 -17.14
N ASN A 178 18.32 -10.17 -16.89
CA ASN A 178 18.37 -11.27 -17.85
C ASN A 178 16.96 -11.68 -18.27
N ILE A 179 16.77 -11.93 -19.56
CA ILE A 179 15.53 -12.46 -20.12
C ILE A 179 15.73 -13.95 -20.39
N VAL A 180 14.87 -14.78 -19.82
CA VAL A 180 14.87 -16.23 -20.04
C VAL A 180 13.58 -16.64 -20.75
N ASP A 181 13.72 -17.28 -21.91
CA ASP A 181 12.59 -17.85 -22.64
C ASP A 181 12.10 -19.12 -21.93
N ILE A 182 10.85 -19.11 -21.46
CA ILE A 182 10.20 -20.31 -20.91
C ILE A 182 9.44 -21.04 -22.02
N ASN A 183 8.61 -20.30 -22.77
CA ASN A 183 7.91 -20.77 -23.96
C ASN A 183 7.48 -19.57 -24.82
N GLU A 184 6.81 -19.83 -25.94
CA GLU A 184 6.34 -18.78 -26.88
C GLU A 184 5.45 -17.71 -26.23
N THR A 185 4.80 -17.99 -25.11
CA THR A 185 3.87 -17.05 -24.44
C THR A 185 4.43 -16.43 -23.18
N THR A 186 5.49 -17.01 -22.62
CA THR A 186 5.99 -16.67 -21.28
C THR A 186 7.50 -16.52 -21.30
N LYS A 187 7.95 -15.37 -20.79
CA LYS A 187 9.36 -15.07 -20.55
C LYS A 187 9.54 -14.76 -19.07
N LYS A 188 10.73 -15.02 -18.53
CA LYS A 188 11.12 -14.66 -17.17
C LYS A 188 12.11 -13.51 -17.22
N LEU A 189 11.89 -12.49 -16.42
CA LEU A 189 12.88 -11.45 -16.14
C LEU A 189 13.54 -11.77 -14.80
N ILE A 190 14.86 -11.81 -14.79
CA ILE A 190 15.67 -12.07 -13.60
C ILE A 190 16.55 -10.85 -13.36
N VAL A 191 16.43 -10.27 -12.16
CA VAL A 191 17.34 -9.25 -11.65
C VAL A 191 18.37 -9.96 -10.78
N SER A 192 19.65 -9.75 -11.07
CA SER A 192 20.75 -10.29 -10.28
C SER A 192 21.72 -9.17 -9.91
N CYS A 193 22.15 -9.18 -8.65
CA CYS A 193 23.04 -8.16 -8.10
C CYS A 193 24.38 -8.77 -7.72
N ASN A 194 25.45 -7.99 -7.84
CA ASN A 194 26.80 -8.41 -7.46
C ASN A 194 27.07 -8.35 -5.95
N ARG A 195 26.09 -7.85 -5.19
CA ARG A 195 26.12 -7.66 -3.73
C ARG A 195 24.82 -8.19 -3.13
N ASN A 196 24.87 -8.49 -1.84
CA ASN A 196 23.70 -8.88 -1.06
C ASN A 196 22.84 -7.63 -0.79
N ILE A 197 21.91 -7.32 -1.69
CA ILE A 197 21.04 -6.14 -1.59
C ILE A 197 19.58 -6.52 -1.65
N SER A 198 18.76 -5.87 -0.84
CA SER A 198 17.32 -6.05 -0.83
C SER A 198 16.63 -4.72 -1.14
N GLY A 199 15.61 -4.77 -2.00
CA GLY A 199 15.00 -3.58 -2.57
C GLY A 199 13.96 -3.90 -3.63
N ILE A 200 13.42 -2.86 -4.26
CA ILE A 200 12.55 -2.99 -5.43
C ILE A 200 13.28 -2.43 -6.65
N ALA A 201 13.58 -3.30 -7.61
CA ALA A 201 14.17 -2.92 -8.90
C ALA A 201 13.14 -2.24 -9.80
N ASP A 202 13.50 -1.07 -10.33
CA ASP A 202 12.73 -0.30 -11.32
C ASP A 202 13.10 -0.79 -12.73
N VAL A 203 12.35 -1.78 -13.23
CA VAL A 203 12.69 -2.45 -14.49
C VAL A 203 11.83 -1.91 -15.62
N PHE A 204 12.46 -1.24 -16.58
CA PHE A 204 11.84 -0.91 -17.85
C PHE A 204 11.73 -2.17 -18.71
N VAL A 205 10.57 -2.36 -19.34
CA VAL A 205 10.32 -3.44 -20.29
C VAL A 205 9.53 -2.93 -21.49
N ASP A 206 10.07 -3.14 -22.69
CA ASP A 206 9.38 -2.96 -23.98
C ASP A 206 8.93 -4.33 -24.47
N TYR A 207 7.62 -4.50 -24.64
CA TYR A 207 7.04 -5.80 -24.96
C TYR A 207 5.81 -5.69 -25.86
N ALA A 208 5.55 -6.78 -26.58
CA ALA A 208 4.39 -6.93 -27.45
C ALA A 208 3.78 -8.32 -27.35
N THR A 209 2.47 -8.37 -27.18
CA THR A 209 1.64 -9.55 -27.34
C THR A 209 1.13 -9.62 -28.76
N ASN A 210 1.55 -10.66 -29.47
CA ASN A 210 1.19 -10.87 -30.87
C ASN A 210 0.22 -12.04 -31.01
N LYS A 211 -0.70 -11.96 -31.97
CA LYS A 211 -1.63 -13.04 -32.26
C LYS A 211 -0.94 -14.14 -33.06
N LYS A 212 -1.14 -15.39 -32.67
CA LYS A 212 -0.75 -16.56 -33.49
C LYS A 212 -1.55 -16.58 -34.79
N ASN A 213 -1.08 -17.31 -35.79
CA ASN A 213 -1.79 -17.49 -37.05
C ASN A 213 -2.73 -18.71 -36.99
N ASN A 214 -3.79 -18.64 -36.17
CA ASN A 214 -4.80 -19.70 -36.08
C ASN A 214 -6.22 -19.11 -36.18
N LEU A 215 -7.25 -19.95 -36.35
CA LEU A 215 -8.62 -19.45 -36.56
C LEU A 215 -9.16 -18.72 -35.33
N PHE A 216 -8.89 -19.25 -34.13
CA PHE A 216 -9.39 -18.70 -32.87
C PHE A 216 -8.72 -17.39 -32.47
N SER A 217 -7.45 -17.17 -32.85
CA SER A 217 -6.74 -15.92 -32.57
C SER A 217 -7.32 -14.72 -33.32
N LYS A 218 -7.94 -14.95 -34.48
CA LYS A 218 -8.66 -13.92 -35.24
C LYS A 218 -9.92 -13.43 -34.53
N LEU A 219 -10.52 -14.26 -33.66
CA LEU A 219 -11.73 -13.92 -32.89
C LEU A 219 -11.42 -13.17 -31.58
N ILE A 220 -10.14 -12.99 -31.23
CA ILE A 220 -9.76 -12.30 -30.01
C ILE A 220 -9.79 -10.80 -30.22
N PHE A 221 -10.53 -10.09 -29.38
CA PHE A 221 -10.61 -8.64 -29.38
C PHE A 221 -9.64 -7.96 -28.42
N ARG A 222 -9.10 -8.70 -27.45
CA ARG A 222 -8.20 -8.17 -26.41
C ARG A 222 -7.07 -9.13 -26.10
N CYS A 223 -5.86 -8.59 -26.01
CA CYS A 223 -4.70 -9.29 -25.51
C CYS A 223 -4.15 -8.49 -24.33
N ASP A 224 -3.81 -9.19 -23.25
CA ASP A 224 -3.24 -8.59 -22.04
C ASP A 224 -1.95 -9.32 -21.68
N VAL A 225 -1.10 -8.65 -20.91
CA VAL A 225 0.11 -9.26 -20.36
C VAL A 225 -0.08 -9.41 -18.86
N LYS A 226 0.06 -10.64 -18.35
CA LYS A 226 0.10 -10.88 -16.91
C LYS A 226 1.55 -10.88 -16.45
N ILE A 227 1.86 -10.08 -15.45
CA ILE A 227 3.11 -10.13 -14.73
C ILE A 227 2.84 -10.80 -13.39
N SER A 228 3.64 -11.79 -13.02
CA SER A 228 3.55 -12.46 -11.73
C SER A 228 4.93 -12.63 -11.13
N ASN A 229 5.09 -12.29 -9.85
CA ASN A 229 6.28 -12.72 -9.12
C ASN A 229 6.33 -14.24 -9.07
N THR A 230 7.50 -14.80 -9.30
CA THR A 230 7.73 -16.24 -9.26
C THR A 230 8.85 -16.64 -8.31
N ASP A 231 9.36 -15.69 -7.54
CA ASP A 231 10.28 -15.95 -6.43
C ASP A 231 9.67 -16.95 -5.45
N ALA A 232 10.51 -17.77 -4.82
CA ALA A 232 10.12 -18.68 -3.74
C ALA A 232 9.62 -17.92 -2.50
N ASN A 233 10.02 -16.65 -2.32
CA ASN A 233 9.71 -15.83 -1.15
C ASN A 233 8.48 -14.92 -1.33
N LEU A 234 7.40 -15.43 -1.93
CA LEU A 234 6.14 -14.67 -2.08
C LEU A 234 5.57 -14.28 -0.71
N THR A 235 5.09 -13.05 -0.60
CA THR A 235 4.63 -12.47 0.68
C THR A 235 3.13 -12.39 0.82
N ALA A 236 2.40 -12.30 -0.29
CA ALA A 236 0.95 -12.31 -0.22
C ALA A 236 0.42 -13.70 0.16
N GLU A 237 -0.60 -13.71 1.02
CA GLU A 237 -1.41 -14.91 1.31
C GLU A 237 -2.05 -15.50 0.03
N GLU A 238 -2.36 -14.64 -0.94
CA GLU A 238 -2.94 -15.00 -2.24
C GLU A 238 -1.99 -14.63 -3.38
N LYS A 239 -1.63 -15.60 -4.22
CA LYS A 239 -0.68 -15.41 -5.34
C LYS A 239 -1.14 -14.34 -6.33
N GLU A 240 -2.45 -14.11 -6.42
CA GLU A 240 -3.06 -13.10 -7.28
C GLU A 240 -2.61 -11.68 -6.92
N LYS A 241 -2.37 -11.40 -5.64
CA LYS A 241 -1.92 -10.09 -5.14
C LYS A 241 -0.43 -9.81 -5.45
N GLU A 242 0.30 -10.85 -5.86
CA GLU A 242 1.68 -10.78 -6.36
C GLU A 242 1.73 -10.68 -7.90
N SER A 243 0.60 -10.34 -8.53
CA SER A 243 0.48 -10.23 -9.98
C SER A 243 -0.22 -8.95 -10.41
N ASN A 244 0.03 -8.50 -11.63
CA ASN A 244 -0.67 -7.38 -12.25
C ASN A 244 -0.90 -7.65 -13.74
N TYR A 245 -1.89 -6.98 -14.32
CA TYR A 245 -2.18 -7.02 -15.75
C TYR A 245 -1.76 -5.72 -16.42
N LEU A 246 -0.91 -5.85 -17.43
CA LEU A 246 -0.52 -4.77 -18.31
C LEU A 246 -1.26 -4.86 -19.65
N ARG A 247 -1.12 -3.80 -20.45
CA ARG A 247 -1.64 -3.73 -21.82
C ARG A 247 -0.98 -4.78 -22.69
N GLY A 248 -1.64 -5.18 -23.78
CA GLY A 248 -1.07 -6.16 -24.72
C GLY A 248 0.25 -5.70 -25.38
N THR A 249 0.47 -4.41 -25.57
CA THR A 249 1.72 -3.85 -26.14
C THR A 249 1.99 -2.53 -25.47
N SER A 250 3.21 -2.35 -24.96
CA SER A 250 3.61 -1.17 -24.20
C SER A 250 5.12 -1.13 -24.00
N ALA A 251 5.60 0.00 -23.50
CA ALA A 251 6.93 0.17 -22.97
C ALA A 251 6.78 0.90 -21.63
N GLU A 252 6.96 0.18 -20.52
CA GLU A 252 6.65 0.71 -19.19
C GLU A 252 7.57 0.11 -18.11
N TYR A 253 7.57 0.76 -16.95
CA TYR A 253 8.34 0.32 -15.79
C TYR A 253 7.51 -0.61 -14.92
N ILE A 254 8.14 -1.67 -14.42
CA ILE A 254 7.56 -2.65 -13.51
C ILE A 254 8.46 -2.82 -12.28
N PRO A 255 7.87 -3.07 -11.10
CA PRO A 255 8.63 -3.38 -9.90
C PRO A 255 8.98 -4.86 -9.84
N ILE A 256 10.26 -5.17 -9.67
CA ILE A 256 10.73 -6.52 -9.32
C ILE A 256 11.31 -6.48 -7.91
N ARG A 257 10.75 -7.27 -6.99
CA ARG A 257 11.30 -7.40 -5.65
C ARG A 257 12.62 -8.16 -5.73
N VAL A 258 13.66 -7.59 -5.14
CA VAL A 258 14.99 -8.19 -5.02
C VAL A 258 15.21 -8.47 -3.54
N SER A 259 15.45 -9.73 -3.20
CA SER A 259 15.83 -10.16 -1.86
C SER A 259 17.19 -10.82 -1.95
N ASN A 260 18.13 -10.35 -1.13
CA ASN A 260 19.48 -10.87 -1.06
C ASN A 260 20.20 -10.96 -2.43
N GLY A 261 20.03 -9.92 -3.25
CA GLY A 261 20.65 -9.78 -4.56
C GLY A 261 19.95 -10.53 -5.71
N TYR A 262 18.84 -11.21 -5.46
CA TYR A 262 18.07 -11.93 -6.49
C TYR A 262 16.61 -11.51 -6.51
N GLY A 263 16.04 -11.38 -7.71
CA GLY A 263 14.61 -11.17 -7.90
C GLY A 263 14.13 -11.67 -9.24
N GLU A 264 12.91 -12.19 -9.33
CA GLU A 264 12.36 -12.67 -10.60
C GLU A 264 10.85 -12.46 -10.76
N VAL A 265 10.44 -12.23 -12.01
CA VAL A 265 9.04 -12.21 -12.43
C VAL A 265 8.86 -12.98 -13.74
N THR A 266 7.66 -13.51 -13.95
CA THR A 266 7.22 -14.00 -15.25
C THR A 266 6.31 -13.00 -15.92
N ILE A 267 6.47 -12.87 -17.23
CA ILE A 267 5.63 -12.07 -18.11
C ILE A 267 4.97 -13.04 -19.08
N THR A 268 3.64 -13.09 -19.07
CA THR A 268 2.85 -14.04 -19.85
C THR A 268 1.82 -13.31 -20.70
N SER A 269 1.87 -13.52 -22.02
CA SER A 269 0.81 -13.06 -22.94
C SER A 269 -0.47 -13.88 -22.76
N ASN A 270 -1.62 -13.21 -22.73
CA ASN A 270 -2.93 -13.83 -22.64
C ASN A 270 -3.87 -13.41 -23.78
N PRO A 271 -4.72 -14.32 -24.29
CA PRO A 271 -4.83 -15.73 -23.90
C PRO A 271 -3.75 -16.61 -24.56
N SER A 272 -3.05 -17.41 -23.74
CA SER A 272 -1.84 -18.17 -24.12
C SER A 272 -2.00 -19.09 -25.33
N ASN A 273 -3.18 -19.69 -25.55
CA ASN A 273 -3.39 -20.56 -26.71
C ASN A 273 -3.34 -19.83 -28.05
N ASN A 274 -3.52 -18.50 -28.05
CA ASN A 274 -3.73 -17.71 -29.25
C ASN A 274 -2.76 -16.53 -29.40
N THR A 275 -1.89 -16.32 -28.41
CA THR A 275 -0.92 -15.23 -28.40
C THR A 275 0.49 -15.73 -28.17
N TYR A 276 1.49 -14.97 -28.61
CA TYR A 276 2.90 -15.15 -28.24
C TYR A 276 3.47 -13.83 -27.76
N LEU A 277 4.52 -13.88 -26.94
CA LEU A 277 5.13 -12.72 -26.30
C LEU A 277 6.49 -12.40 -26.94
N THR A 278 6.69 -11.13 -27.27
CA THR A 278 7.98 -10.57 -27.63
C THR A 278 8.40 -9.57 -26.54
N ILE A 279 9.66 -9.64 -26.09
CA ILE A 279 10.29 -8.58 -25.30
C ILE A 279 11.37 -8.00 -26.20
N ASN A 280 11.25 -6.72 -26.52
CA ASN A 280 12.15 -5.99 -27.41
C ASN A 280 13.37 -5.46 -26.64
N ASP A 281 13.14 -4.97 -25.42
CA ASP A 281 14.17 -4.46 -24.53
C ASP A 281 13.76 -4.66 -23.07
N ALA A 282 14.75 -4.83 -22.18
CA ALA A 282 14.55 -4.83 -20.75
C ALA A 282 15.81 -4.35 -20.02
N LYS A 283 15.65 -3.41 -19.09
CA LYS A 283 16.75 -2.85 -18.30
C LYS A 283 16.29 -2.42 -16.92
N CYS A 284 17.19 -2.40 -15.96
CA CYS A 284 16.94 -1.87 -14.63
C CYS A 284 17.54 -0.46 -14.54
N ASP A 285 16.76 0.51 -14.08
CA ASP A 285 17.21 1.91 -13.94
C ASP A 285 17.59 2.26 -12.49
N GLY A 286 17.39 1.33 -11.54
CA GLY A 286 17.81 1.46 -10.15
C GLY A 286 17.11 0.45 -9.25
N ILE A 287 17.66 0.24 -8.05
CA ILE A 287 17.02 -0.54 -6.99
C ILE A 287 16.74 0.38 -5.82
N TYR A 288 15.45 0.51 -5.48
CA TYR A 288 15.00 1.32 -4.36
C TYR A 288 15.09 0.52 -3.05
N THR A 289 15.90 1.00 -2.11
CA THR A 289 16.17 0.33 -0.83
C THR A 289 15.31 0.85 0.32
N VAL A 290 14.51 1.89 0.08
CA VAL A 290 13.76 2.59 1.14
C VAL A 290 12.83 1.67 1.94
N GLY A 291 12.17 0.69 1.30
CA GLY A 291 11.31 -0.28 1.99
C GLY A 291 12.06 -1.28 2.88
N TYR A 292 13.40 -1.31 2.80
CA TYR A 292 14.30 -2.22 3.50
C TYR A 292 15.30 -1.48 4.39
N GLN A 293 15.26 -0.15 4.41
CA GLN A 293 16.14 0.67 5.24
C GLN A 293 15.40 1.35 6.38
N TYR A 294 14.07 1.46 6.32
CA TYR A 294 13.26 2.17 7.30
C TYR A 294 12.20 1.22 7.85
N LEU A 295 12.36 0.84 9.11
CA LEU A 295 11.54 -0.17 9.77
C LEU A 295 10.66 0.47 10.84
N SER A 296 9.38 0.12 10.88
CA SER A 296 8.49 0.60 11.94
C SER A 296 8.74 -0.11 13.26
N ILE A 297 8.86 0.67 14.31
CA ILE A 297 8.98 0.24 15.70
C ILE A 297 7.56 0.05 16.25
N GLU A 298 7.28 -1.12 16.82
CA GLU A 298 6.04 -1.41 17.54
C GLU A 298 6.12 -0.94 18.99
N SER A 299 7.26 -1.18 19.65
CA SER A 299 7.53 -0.72 21.00
C SER A 299 9.03 -0.65 21.31
N VAL A 300 9.37 -0.01 22.43
CA VAL A 300 10.73 0.13 22.95
C VAL A 300 10.76 -0.40 24.37
N ASP A 301 11.70 -1.29 24.66
CA ASP A 301 12.02 -1.72 26.02
C ASP A 301 13.27 -0.98 26.50
N GLN A 302 13.07 -0.04 27.43
CA GLN A 302 14.14 0.79 27.98
C GLN A 302 14.98 0.08 29.05
N GLU A 303 14.50 -1.04 29.62
CA GLU A 303 15.26 -1.80 30.62
C GLU A 303 16.36 -2.61 29.96
N THR A 304 16.06 -3.17 28.78
CA THR A 304 16.97 -3.99 27.99
C THR A 304 17.60 -3.26 26.81
N ASN A 305 17.26 -1.99 26.58
CA ASN A 305 17.64 -1.21 25.40
C ASN A 305 17.31 -1.92 24.09
N THR A 306 16.05 -2.35 23.95
CA THR A 306 15.59 -3.15 22.81
C THR A 306 14.56 -2.40 21.99
N PHE A 307 14.78 -2.30 20.68
CA PHE A 307 13.73 -1.96 19.72
C PHE A 307 12.96 -3.22 19.34
N ILE A 308 11.62 -3.15 19.39
CA ILE A 308 10.73 -4.25 19.03
C ILE A 308 9.99 -3.90 17.74
N LEU A 309 10.10 -4.76 16.75
CA LEU A 309 9.53 -4.59 15.42
C LEU A 309 8.74 -5.82 15.01
N LYS A 310 7.76 -5.63 14.12
CA LYS A 310 7.06 -6.75 13.48
C LYS A 310 8.00 -7.51 12.54
N SER A 311 7.96 -8.83 12.59
CA SER A 311 8.64 -9.70 11.62
C SER A 311 7.88 -9.75 10.31
N THR A 312 8.38 -9.04 9.30
CA THR A 312 7.89 -9.01 7.92
C THR A 312 9.00 -9.51 7.00
N LEU A 313 8.72 -9.78 5.71
CA LEU A 313 9.81 -10.12 4.79
C LEU A 313 10.84 -8.99 4.72
N ASN A 314 10.37 -7.74 4.57
CA ASN A 314 11.26 -6.60 4.44
C ASN A 314 12.11 -6.38 5.70
N SER A 315 11.50 -6.45 6.89
CA SER A 315 12.27 -6.30 8.13
C SER A 315 13.24 -7.46 8.35
N ARG A 316 12.91 -8.70 7.98
CA ARG A 316 13.84 -9.84 8.05
C ARG A 316 15.01 -9.69 7.09
N ASP A 317 14.75 -9.26 5.86
CA ASP A 317 15.81 -9.02 4.88
C ASP A 317 16.69 -7.83 5.28
N ALA A 318 16.08 -6.80 5.87
CA ALA A 318 16.73 -5.55 6.28
C ALA A 318 17.70 -5.72 7.46
N ILE A 319 17.44 -6.65 8.38
CA ILE A 319 18.29 -6.87 9.57
C ILE A 319 19.48 -7.78 9.31
N ASN A 320 19.58 -8.37 8.12
CA ASN A 320 20.73 -9.19 7.77
C ASN A 320 21.98 -8.30 7.69
N ASP A 321 22.98 -8.61 8.50
CA ASP A 321 24.30 -7.94 8.54
C ASP A 321 24.30 -6.45 8.93
N ILE A 322 23.26 -5.96 9.62
CA ILE A 322 23.25 -4.59 10.13
C ILE A 322 24.21 -4.44 11.32
N SER A 323 24.88 -3.29 11.39
CA SER A 323 25.77 -2.96 12.51
C SER A 323 25.27 -1.76 13.31
N PHE A 324 24.45 -0.91 12.68
CA PHE A 324 23.96 0.32 13.29
C PHE A 324 22.49 0.54 12.97
N VAL A 325 21.80 1.17 13.92
CA VAL A 325 20.45 1.68 13.71
C VAL A 325 20.37 3.13 14.14
N LYS A 326 19.63 3.94 13.39
CA LYS A 326 19.40 5.36 13.68
C LYS A 326 17.94 5.56 14.06
N TYR A 327 17.72 6.12 15.25
CA TYR A 327 16.41 6.48 15.78
C TYR A 327 16.35 7.99 16.06
N GLY A 328 15.52 8.71 15.31
CA GLY A 328 15.64 10.17 15.21
C GLY A 328 17.03 10.55 14.71
N ASP A 329 17.74 11.42 15.44
CA ASP A 329 19.12 11.80 15.12
C ASP A 329 20.20 10.98 15.85
N ILE A 330 19.80 9.99 16.63
CA ILE A 330 20.70 9.23 17.47
C ILE A 330 21.04 7.90 16.78
N GLU A 331 22.32 7.64 16.60
CA GLU A 331 22.85 6.36 16.12
C GLU A 331 23.15 5.44 17.30
N TYR A 332 22.79 4.16 17.17
CA TYR A 332 22.94 3.10 18.15
C TYR A 332 23.71 1.93 17.52
N THR A 333 24.65 1.36 18.25
CA THR A 333 25.38 0.16 17.81
C THR A 333 24.55 -1.06 18.14
N VAL A 334 24.38 -1.96 17.16
CA VAL A 334 23.64 -3.21 17.37
C VAL A 334 24.52 -4.21 18.11
N GLU A 335 24.04 -4.71 19.25
CA GLU A 335 24.73 -5.73 20.04
C GLU A 335 24.22 -7.14 19.73
N ASN A 336 22.90 -7.27 19.58
CA ASN A 336 22.24 -8.54 19.31
C ASN A 336 20.93 -8.33 18.55
N ILE A 337 20.56 -9.32 17.73
CA ILE A 337 19.28 -9.36 17.05
C ILE A 337 18.63 -10.72 17.32
N GLU A 338 17.44 -10.69 17.88
CA GLU A 338 16.63 -11.89 18.07
C GLU A 338 15.42 -11.82 17.15
N SER A 339 15.14 -12.88 16.42
CA SER A 339 13.91 -12.99 15.63
C SER A 339 13.15 -14.23 16.07
N ASN A 340 11.96 -13.98 16.62
CA ASN A 340 10.93 -15.00 16.76
C ASN A 340 9.93 -14.81 15.61
N GLY A 341 9.14 -15.83 15.25
CA GLY A 341 8.39 -15.84 13.98
C GLY A 341 7.62 -14.55 13.65
N ASP A 342 7.06 -13.88 14.66
CA ASP A 342 6.23 -12.69 14.51
C ASP A 342 6.92 -11.37 14.90
N GLU A 343 8.06 -11.42 15.58
CA GLU A 343 8.74 -10.25 16.16
C GLU A 343 10.26 -10.28 15.92
N ILE A 344 10.82 -9.10 15.71
CA ILE A 344 12.26 -8.84 15.67
C ILE A 344 12.61 -7.93 16.84
N ARG A 345 13.62 -8.31 17.60
CA ARG A 345 14.17 -7.56 18.74
C ARG A 345 15.60 -7.15 18.41
N ILE A 346 15.88 -5.85 18.42
CA ILE A 346 17.22 -5.31 18.17
C ILE A 346 17.73 -4.68 19.47
N VAL A 347 18.71 -5.32 20.09
CA VAL A 347 19.36 -4.87 21.32
C VAL A 347 20.50 -3.92 20.97
N VAL A 348 20.59 -2.79 21.66
CA VAL A 348 21.58 -1.74 21.38
C VAL A 348 22.45 -1.35 22.58
N ASP A 349 23.62 -0.80 22.25
CA ASP A 349 24.72 -0.47 23.16
C ASP A 349 24.42 0.56 24.27
N LYS A 350 23.35 1.34 24.13
CA LYS A 350 23.03 2.43 25.07
C LYS A 350 21.54 2.66 25.21
N LYS A 351 21.21 3.39 26.28
CA LYS A 351 19.83 3.74 26.61
C LYS A 351 19.09 4.41 25.47
N ILE A 352 17.96 3.84 25.09
CA ILE A 352 17.07 4.41 24.06
C ILE A 352 16.38 5.64 24.65
N ILE A 353 16.45 6.76 23.91
CA ILE A 353 15.85 8.02 24.31
C ILE A 353 14.55 8.18 23.52
N GLU A 354 13.41 8.16 24.21
CA GLU A 354 12.12 8.41 23.58
C GLU A 354 12.02 9.86 23.08
N LEU A 355 11.56 9.99 21.85
CA LEU A 355 11.44 11.27 21.16
C LEU A 355 10.06 11.87 21.39
N GLN A 356 9.99 13.18 21.68
CA GLN A 356 8.74 13.88 22.03
C GLN A 356 7.67 13.85 20.93
N ASN A 357 8.09 13.78 19.66
CA ASN A 357 7.17 13.74 18.50
C ASN A 357 6.91 12.31 17.98
N GLN A 358 7.37 11.29 18.73
CA GLN A 358 7.22 9.86 18.45
C GLN A 358 7.39 9.45 16.97
N PRO A 359 8.45 9.89 16.24
CA PRO A 359 8.84 9.12 15.07
C PRO A 359 9.09 7.70 15.55
N ASN A 360 8.42 6.73 14.93
CA ASN A 360 8.51 5.32 15.28
C ASN A 360 9.11 4.54 14.11
N ILE A 361 10.06 5.19 13.42
CA ILE A 361 10.82 4.60 12.32
C ILE A 361 12.28 4.49 12.74
N LEU A 362 12.84 3.31 12.49
CA LEU A 362 14.23 2.97 12.69
C LEU A 362 14.90 2.90 11.32
N LYS A 363 15.95 3.70 11.10
CA LYS A 363 16.77 3.58 9.88
C LYS A 363 17.89 2.58 10.14
N VAL A 364 17.96 1.50 9.38
CA VAL A 364 19.01 0.47 9.49
C VAL A 364 20.15 0.71 8.50
N LYS A 365 21.37 0.36 8.89
CA LYS A 365 22.58 0.48 8.07
C LYS A 365 23.56 -0.67 8.26
#